data_AF-A0A352Z8E0-F1
#
_entry.id   AF-A0A352Z8E0-F1
#
_cell.length_a   1.000
_cell.length_b   1.000
_cell.length_c   1.000
_cell.angle_alpha   90.00
_cell.angle_beta   90.00
_cell.angle_gamma   90.00
#
_symmetry.space_group_name_H-M   'P 1'
#
loop_
_entity.id
_entity.type
_entity.pdbx_description
1 polymer ?
#
loop_
_entity_poly.entity_id
_entity_poly.type
_entity_poly.pdbx_seq_one_letter_code
_entity_poly.pdbx_strand_id
1 'polypeptide(L)'
;RIKLSSIVFFIIVIFGFFLLLQKKYRKVSIPYAIATTGFTAMIFELILIFSFQIFYGYIFYEIGLLITTFMGGMAAGGMAITSRFGRIHKEVRLFKALEIAIIVFSLSLFLLFYYLDFIFSFSSIYIHILFLFLLLLSGFLTGIEFPLANRIYLRGGSSLNSEVTSIEWSVGLLYSLDLVGGCIGGIIGGLILLPILGLLAGSIMLAVLKFSSLLLLMTFPER
;
A
#
# COMPACT_ATOMS: atom_id res chain seq x y z
N ARG A 1 -11.54 8.38 -23.71
CA ARG A 1 -10.29 8.19 -22.93
C ARG A 1 -10.53 8.72 -21.52
N ILE A 2 -10.44 7.87 -20.49
CA ILE A 2 -10.50 8.32 -19.10
C ILE A 2 -9.26 9.17 -18.85
N LYS A 3 -9.42 10.42 -18.41
CA LYS A 3 -8.29 11.31 -18.09
C LYS A 3 -7.85 11.05 -16.65
N LEU A 4 -6.55 11.15 -16.38
CA LEU A 4 -6.00 11.08 -15.01
C LEU A 4 -6.73 12.03 -14.06
N SER A 5 -7.08 13.23 -14.54
CA SER A 5 -7.88 14.21 -13.80
C SER A 5 -9.22 13.67 -13.29
N SER A 6 -9.91 12.81 -14.05
CA SER A 6 -11.20 12.24 -13.64
C SER A 6 -11.04 11.24 -12.49
N ILE A 7 -9.94 10.49 -12.48
CA ILE A 7 -9.63 9.53 -11.41
C ILE A 7 -9.18 10.25 -10.14
N VAL A 8 -8.33 11.29 -10.28
CA VAL A 8 -7.95 12.15 -9.16
C VAL A 8 -9.18 12.83 -8.55
N PHE A 9 -10.10 13.31 -9.38
CA PHE A 9 -11.37 13.87 -8.90
C PHE A 9 -12.19 12.83 -8.11
N PHE A 10 -12.29 11.60 -8.61
CA PHE A 10 -12.97 10.52 -7.91
C PHE A 10 -12.33 10.19 -6.55
N ILE A 11 -10.99 10.17 -6.48
CA ILE A 11 -10.25 10.00 -5.21
C ILE A 11 -10.56 11.15 -4.23
N ILE A 12 -10.61 12.39 -4.71
CA ILE A 12 -10.94 13.57 -3.88
C ILE A 12 -12.37 13.47 -3.33
N VAL A 13 -13.33 13.02 -4.13
CA VAL A 13 -14.72 12.83 -3.68
C VAL A 13 -14.80 11.76 -2.59
N ILE A 14 -14.13 10.62 -2.78
CA ILE A 14 -14.04 9.56 -1.78
C ILE A 14 -13.39 10.07 -0.50
N PHE A 15 -12.26 10.78 -0.62
CA PHE A 15 -11.58 11.38 0.52
C PHE A 15 -12.49 12.36 1.27
N GLY A 16 -13.21 13.24 0.56
CA GLY A 16 -14.16 14.18 1.16
C GLY A 16 -15.27 13.47 1.95
N PHE A 17 -15.82 12.39 1.40
CA PHE A 17 -16.81 11.55 2.08
C PHE A 17 -16.24 10.91 3.36
N PHE A 18 -15.04 10.33 3.29
CA PHE A 18 -14.37 9.74 4.45
C PHE A 18 -13.95 10.78 5.49
N LEU A 19 -13.62 12.01 5.09
CA LEU A 19 -13.33 13.12 6.00
C LEU A 19 -14.58 13.53 6.80
N LEU A 20 -15.75 13.57 6.16
CA LEU A 20 -17.03 13.80 6.85
C LEU A 20 -17.35 12.68 7.84
N LEU A 21 -17.13 11.42 7.45
CA LEU A 21 -17.25 10.27 8.33
C LEU A 21 -16.26 10.31 9.50
N GLN A 22 -15.03 10.77 9.26
CA GLN A 22 -14.03 10.92 10.33
C GLN A 22 -14.46 11.98 11.34
N LYS A 23 -14.99 13.13 10.90
CA LYS A 23 -15.55 14.15 11.80
C LYS A 23 -16.66 13.56 12.69
N LYS A 24 -17.45 12.63 12.17
CA LYS A 24 -18.58 12.00 12.89
C LYS A 24 -18.16 10.84 13.79
N TYR A 25 -17.28 9.93 13.34
CA TYR A 25 -17.00 8.66 14.02
C TYR A 25 -15.58 8.51 14.59
N ARG A 26 -14.66 9.46 14.33
CA ARG A 26 -13.25 9.57 14.83
C ARG A 26 -12.31 8.35 14.67
N LYS A 27 -12.82 7.15 14.38
CA LYS A 27 -12.06 5.88 14.26
C LYS A 27 -11.88 5.38 12.83
N VAL A 28 -12.28 6.16 11.83
CA VAL A 28 -12.36 5.74 10.42
C VAL A 28 -11.00 5.78 9.70
N SER A 29 -10.04 6.54 10.23
CA SER A 29 -8.74 6.77 9.56
C SER A 29 -7.89 5.52 9.40
N ILE A 30 -7.81 4.66 10.44
CA ILE A 30 -7.00 3.44 10.40
C ILE A 30 -7.61 2.39 9.45
N PRO A 31 -8.93 2.09 9.52
CA PRO A 31 -9.59 1.23 8.54
C PRO A 31 -9.43 1.71 7.10
N TYR A 32 -9.57 3.03 6.85
CA TYR A 32 -9.38 3.61 5.52
C TYR A 32 -7.93 3.43 5.04
N ALA A 33 -6.95 3.74 5.91
CA ALA A 33 -5.54 3.58 5.58
C ALA A 33 -5.24 2.14 5.15
N ILE A 34 -5.69 1.16 5.93
CA ILE A 34 -5.47 -0.26 5.63
C ILE A 34 -6.14 -0.71 4.34
N ALA A 35 -7.38 -0.28 4.07
CA ALA A 35 -8.03 -0.56 2.79
C ALA A 35 -7.24 0.02 1.60
N THR A 36 -6.74 1.25 1.73
CA THR A 36 -5.91 1.87 0.68
C THR A 36 -4.53 1.22 0.56
N THR A 37 -3.99 0.68 1.65
CA THR A 37 -2.73 -0.08 1.65
C THR A 37 -2.88 -1.36 0.88
N GLY A 38 -3.88 -2.20 1.18
CA GLY A 38 -4.11 -3.44 0.44
C GLY A 38 -4.30 -3.18 -1.06
N PHE A 39 -5.05 -2.13 -1.40
CA PHE A 39 -5.20 -1.68 -2.80
C PHE A 39 -3.86 -1.28 -3.43
N THR A 40 -3.07 -0.47 -2.72
CA THR A 40 -1.77 0.02 -3.20
C THR A 40 -0.76 -1.11 -3.34
N ALA A 41 -0.75 -2.06 -2.40
CA ALA A 41 0.13 -3.23 -2.41
C ALA A 41 -0.08 -4.06 -3.67
N MET A 42 -1.34 -4.35 -4.01
CA MET A 42 -1.66 -5.11 -5.23
C MET A 42 -1.33 -4.34 -6.51
N ILE A 43 -1.54 -3.03 -6.55
CA ILE A 43 -1.16 -2.25 -7.74
C ILE A 43 0.37 -2.13 -7.87
N PHE A 44 1.14 -2.00 -6.78
CA PHE A 44 2.60 -2.05 -6.87
C PHE A 44 3.10 -3.36 -7.43
N GLU A 45 2.58 -4.48 -6.93
CA GLU A 45 2.92 -5.81 -7.44
C GLU A 45 2.64 -5.90 -8.95
N LEU A 46 1.43 -5.49 -9.38
CA LEU A 46 1.05 -5.49 -10.80
C LEU A 46 1.91 -4.55 -11.65
N ILE A 47 2.17 -3.33 -11.18
CA ILE A 47 3.03 -2.36 -11.87
C ILE A 47 4.42 -2.97 -12.11
N LEU A 48 5.01 -3.57 -11.08
CA LEU A 48 6.36 -4.13 -11.17
C LEU A 48 6.38 -5.40 -12.05
N ILE A 49 5.38 -6.27 -11.96
CA ILE A 49 5.25 -7.45 -12.83
C ILE A 49 5.06 -7.03 -14.30
N PHE A 50 4.14 -6.10 -14.59
CA PHE A 50 3.92 -5.63 -15.96
C PHE A 50 5.14 -4.91 -16.52
N SER A 51 5.81 -4.12 -15.70
CA SER A 51 7.08 -3.48 -16.09
C SER A 51 8.12 -4.52 -16.45
N PHE A 52 8.30 -5.54 -15.60
CA PHE A 52 9.23 -6.63 -15.87
C PHE A 52 8.89 -7.39 -17.17
N GLN A 53 7.61 -7.64 -17.43
CA GLN A 53 7.15 -8.28 -18.66
C GLN A 53 7.45 -7.45 -19.91
N ILE A 54 7.45 -6.12 -19.82
CA ILE A 54 7.84 -5.24 -20.94
C ILE A 54 9.31 -5.43 -21.29
N PHE A 55 10.18 -5.69 -20.30
CA PHE A 55 11.62 -5.87 -20.51
C PHE A 55 12.02 -7.28 -20.99
N TYR A 56 11.50 -8.31 -20.33
CA TYR A 56 11.96 -9.70 -20.52
C TYR A 56 11.00 -10.53 -21.38
N GLY A 57 9.84 -9.98 -21.75
CA GLY A 57 8.75 -10.74 -22.31
C GLY A 57 8.06 -11.62 -21.27
N TYR A 58 7.25 -12.55 -21.75
CA TYR A 58 6.38 -13.35 -20.89
C TYR A 58 7.06 -14.67 -20.49
N ILE A 59 7.56 -14.77 -19.26
CA ILE A 59 8.12 -15.99 -18.68
C ILE A 59 7.34 -16.34 -17.42
N PHE A 60 6.47 -17.35 -17.49
CA PHE A 60 5.62 -17.78 -16.37
C PHE A 60 6.41 -18.08 -15.09
N TYR A 61 7.60 -18.68 -15.22
CA TYR A 61 8.47 -19.01 -14.09
C TYR A 61 8.93 -17.76 -13.31
N GLU A 62 9.31 -16.71 -14.03
CA GLU A 62 9.78 -15.46 -13.42
C GLU A 62 8.66 -14.76 -12.67
N ILE A 63 7.44 -14.78 -13.20
CA ILE A 63 6.27 -14.20 -12.51
C ILE A 63 6.07 -14.87 -11.14
N GLY A 64 6.22 -16.19 -11.05
CA GLY A 64 6.16 -16.92 -9.78
C GLY A 64 7.24 -16.46 -8.79
N LEU A 65 8.45 -16.21 -9.28
CA LEU A 65 9.57 -15.72 -8.47
C LEU A 65 9.33 -14.27 -7.98
N LEU A 66 8.80 -13.40 -8.85
CA LEU A 66 8.43 -12.03 -8.52
C LEU A 66 7.36 -11.97 -7.41
N ILE A 67 6.28 -12.74 -7.56
CA ILE A 67 5.19 -12.84 -6.56
C ILE A 67 5.75 -13.39 -5.24
N THR A 68 6.57 -14.44 -5.30
CA THR A 68 7.20 -15.03 -4.10
C THR A 68 8.09 -14.02 -3.39
N THR A 69 8.83 -13.21 -4.14
CA THR A 69 9.71 -12.17 -3.59
C THR A 69 8.89 -11.07 -2.91
N PHE A 70 7.78 -10.66 -3.52
CA PHE A 70 6.84 -9.71 -2.93
C PHE A 70 6.22 -10.24 -1.63
N MET A 71 5.70 -11.47 -1.65
CA MET A 71 5.15 -12.13 -0.46
C MET A 71 6.19 -12.36 0.63
N GLY A 72 7.42 -12.74 0.25
CA GLY A 72 8.55 -12.87 1.17
C GLY A 72 8.90 -11.53 1.82
N GLY A 73 8.85 -10.44 1.06
CA GLY A 73 8.98 -9.06 1.57
C GLY A 73 7.89 -8.74 2.59
N MET A 74 6.61 -9.00 2.26
CA MET A 74 5.49 -8.79 3.19
C MET A 74 5.63 -9.57 4.49
N ALA A 75 5.98 -10.85 4.40
CA ALA A 75 6.23 -11.69 5.56
C ALA A 75 7.38 -11.15 6.42
N ALA A 76 8.50 -10.77 5.80
CA ALA A 76 9.65 -10.20 6.48
C ALA A 76 9.31 -8.86 7.17
N GLY A 77 8.53 -7.99 6.51
CA GLY A 77 8.07 -6.72 7.07
C GLY A 77 7.19 -6.92 8.30
N GLY A 78 6.20 -7.81 8.20
CA GLY A 78 5.32 -8.16 9.31
C GLY A 78 6.07 -8.78 10.50
N MET A 79 7.03 -9.67 10.25
CA MET A 79 7.88 -10.25 11.29
C MET A 79 8.80 -9.21 11.94
N ALA A 80 9.38 -8.30 11.15
CA ALA A 80 10.27 -7.27 11.64
C ALA A 80 9.56 -6.32 12.61
N ILE A 81 8.32 -5.93 12.32
CA ILE A 81 7.58 -5.02 13.21
C ILE A 81 7.07 -5.72 14.47
N THR A 82 6.54 -6.95 14.32
CA THR A 82 6.00 -7.72 15.45
C THR A 82 7.08 -8.09 16.46
N SER A 83 8.27 -8.48 16.01
CA SER A 83 9.42 -8.74 16.89
C SER A 83 9.93 -7.49 17.63
N ARG A 84 9.65 -6.28 17.12
CA ARG A 84 10.09 -5.00 17.70
C ARG A 84 9.02 -4.31 18.52
N PHE A 85 7.83 -4.90 18.69
CA PHE A 85 6.72 -4.26 19.41
C PHE A 85 7.07 -3.85 20.85
N GLY A 86 7.90 -4.61 21.55
CA GLY A 86 8.34 -4.27 22.92
C GLY A 86 9.18 -2.99 23.02
N ARG A 87 9.72 -2.47 21.91
CA ARG A 87 10.58 -1.27 21.88
C ARG A 87 9.92 -0.04 21.25
N ILE A 88 8.72 -0.19 20.69
CA ILE A 88 8.03 0.88 19.98
C ILE A 88 7.08 1.58 20.95
N HIS A 89 7.42 2.82 21.31
CA HIS A 89 6.58 3.67 22.18
C HIS A 89 5.68 4.65 21.41
N LYS A 90 5.98 4.93 20.13
CA LYS A 90 5.26 5.92 19.30
C LYS A 90 4.70 5.28 18.03
N GLU A 91 3.72 4.41 18.20
CA GLU A 91 3.14 3.59 17.12
C GLU A 91 2.49 4.44 16.02
N VAL A 92 1.71 5.46 16.38
CA VAL A 92 1.05 6.37 15.42
C VAL A 92 2.07 7.14 14.58
N ARG A 93 3.18 7.58 15.19
CA ARG A 93 4.25 8.28 14.46
C ARG A 93 4.96 7.36 13.47
N LEU A 94 5.19 6.11 13.86
CA LEU A 94 5.76 5.11 12.97
C LEU A 94 4.80 4.81 11.82
N PHE A 95 3.49 4.73 12.08
CA PHE A 95 2.48 4.52 11.05
C PHE A 95 2.46 5.68 10.03
N LYS A 96 2.49 6.93 10.51
CA LYS A 96 2.65 8.12 9.64
C LYS A 96 3.94 8.05 8.81
N ALA A 97 5.04 7.60 9.40
CA ALA A 97 6.32 7.47 8.69
C ALA A 97 6.28 6.41 7.59
N LEU A 98 5.55 5.30 7.79
CA LEU A 98 5.36 4.25 6.79
C LEU A 98 4.49 4.73 5.62
N GLU A 99 3.39 5.44 5.91
CA GLU A 99 2.57 6.10 4.89
C GLU A 99 3.42 7.02 4.00
N ILE A 100 4.29 7.84 4.61
CA ILE A 100 5.25 8.68 3.88
C ILE A 100 6.23 7.83 3.07
N ALA A 101 6.78 6.75 3.64
CA ALA A 101 7.70 5.87 2.94
C ALA A 101 7.06 5.24 1.70
N ILE A 102 5.78 4.86 1.76
CA ILE A 102 5.03 4.31 0.62
C ILE A 102 4.76 5.38 -0.46
N ILE A 103 4.46 6.62 -0.05
CA ILE A 103 4.30 7.75 -0.99
C ILE A 103 5.63 8.01 -1.70
N VAL A 104 6.74 8.06 -0.96
CA VAL A 104 8.09 8.23 -1.52
C VAL A 104 8.46 7.08 -2.44
N PHE A 105 8.11 5.83 -2.07
CA PHE A 105 8.31 4.67 -2.94
C PHE A 105 7.51 4.79 -4.24
N SER A 106 6.25 5.23 -4.18
CA SER A 106 5.42 5.49 -5.36
C SER A 106 6.04 6.53 -6.29
N LEU A 107 6.57 7.61 -5.73
CA LEU A 107 7.27 8.66 -6.48
C LEU A 107 8.60 8.15 -7.06
N SER A 108 9.32 7.30 -6.32
CA SER A 108 10.53 6.64 -6.81
C SER A 108 10.25 5.76 -8.03
N LEU A 109 9.15 4.99 -7.99
CA LEU A 109 8.69 4.22 -9.15
C LEU A 109 8.31 5.12 -10.33
N PHE A 110 7.66 6.26 -10.08
CA PHE A 110 7.40 7.24 -11.13
C PHE A 110 8.70 7.74 -11.80
N LEU A 111 9.70 8.12 -11.01
CA LEU A 111 11.01 8.54 -11.55
C LEU A 111 11.67 7.40 -12.34
N LEU A 112 11.65 6.18 -11.79
CA LEU A 112 12.18 4.99 -12.46
C LEU A 112 11.56 4.82 -13.85
N PHE A 113 10.23 4.92 -13.95
CA PHE A 113 9.52 4.77 -15.22
C PHE A 113 9.67 5.97 -16.15
N TYR A 114 9.85 7.17 -15.62
CA TYR A 114 10.11 8.35 -16.43
C TYR A 114 11.48 8.27 -17.12
N TYR A 115 12.49 7.70 -16.46
CA TYR A 115 13.84 7.51 -17.00
C TYR A 115 14.08 6.11 -17.59
N LEU A 116 13.00 5.42 -18.00
CA LEU A 116 13.07 4.05 -18.51
C LEU A 116 14.08 3.89 -19.66
N ASP A 117 14.06 4.81 -20.63
CA ASP A 117 14.93 4.76 -21.81
C ASP A 117 16.42 4.77 -21.47
N PHE A 118 16.80 5.48 -20.39
CA PHE A 118 18.18 5.47 -19.89
C PHE A 118 18.52 4.14 -19.22
N ILE A 119 17.56 3.53 -18.53
CA ILE A 119 17.74 2.25 -17.84
C ILE A 119 17.91 1.09 -18.84
N PHE A 120 17.29 1.16 -20.02
CA PHE A 120 17.49 0.19 -21.11
C PHE A 120 18.95 0.04 -21.56
N SER A 121 19.82 1.00 -21.23
CA SER A 121 21.25 0.94 -21.56
C SER A 121 22.07 0.05 -20.62
N PHE A 122 21.51 -0.39 -19.48
CA PHE A 122 22.19 -1.27 -18.53
C PHE A 122 22.06 -2.74 -18.90
N SER A 123 22.97 -3.58 -18.37
CA SER A 123 22.92 -5.02 -18.57
C SER A 123 21.66 -5.64 -17.94
N SER A 124 21.11 -6.63 -18.65
CA SER A 124 19.90 -7.38 -18.29
C SER A 124 19.96 -7.98 -16.87
N ILE A 125 21.14 -8.33 -16.34
CA ILE A 125 21.24 -8.87 -14.97
C ILE A 125 20.91 -7.81 -13.89
N TYR A 126 21.30 -6.55 -14.10
CA TYR A 126 21.10 -5.49 -13.11
C TYR A 126 19.64 -5.07 -13.03
N ILE A 127 18.95 -5.03 -14.16
CA ILE A 127 17.52 -4.73 -14.24
C ILE A 127 16.73 -5.82 -13.49
N HIS A 128 17.10 -7.08 -13.66
CA HIS A 128 16.44 -8.20 -12.99
C HIS A 128 16.53 -8.09 -11.47
N ILE A 129 17.75 -7.88 -10.95
CA ILE A 129 17.99 -7.72 -9.51
C ILE A 129 17.26 -6.48 -8.97
N LEU A 130 17.21 -5.39 -9.75
CA LEU A 130 16.50 -4.18 -9.37
C LEU A 130 15.00 -4.44 -9.17
N PHE A 131 14.33 -5.14 -10.09
CA PHE A 131 12.90 -5.46 -9.97
C PHE A 131 12.61 -6.36 -8.77
N LEU A 132 13.46 -7.37 -8.52
CA LEU A 132 13.34 -8.21 -7.32
C LEU A 132 13.48 -7.40 -6.04
N PHE A 133 14.47 -6.50 -6.00
CA PHE A 133 14.67 -5.63 -4.86
C PHE A 133 13.47 -4.68 -4.65
N LEU A 134 12.92 -4.10 -5.71
CA LEU A 134 11.75 -3.22 -5.64
C LEU A 134 10.50 -3.97 -5.15
N LEU A 135 10.27 -5.20 -5.63
CA LEU A 135 9.16 -6.05 -5.16
C LEU A 135 9.34 -6.40 -3.69
N LEU A 136 10.54 -6.84 -3.29
CA LEU A 136 10.85 -7.14 -1.90
C LEU A 136 10.61 -5.92 -1.01
N LEU A 137 11.08 -4.75 -1.41
CA LEU A 137 10.92 -3.50 -0.67
C LEU A 137 9.45 -3.07 -0.58
N SER A 138 8.70 -3.15 -1.69
CA SER A 138 7.28 -2.81 -1.72
C SER A 138 6.48 -3.70 -0.78
N GLY A 139 6.71 -5.02 -0.82
CA GLY A 139 6.09 -5.97 0.08
C GLY A 139 6.51 -5.73 1.53
N PHE A 140 7.79 -5.47 1.78
CA PHE A 140 8.29 -5.17 3.12
C PHE A 140 7.60 -3.95 3.75
N LEU A 141 7.45 -2.86 3.00
CA LEU A 141 6.78 -1.63 3.47
C LEU A 141 5.30 -1.88 3.78
N THR A 142 4.56 -2.52 2.88
CA THR A 142 3.12 -2.79 3.06
C THR A 142 2.87 -3.85 4.14
N GLY A 143 3.75 -4.85 4.26
CA GLY A 143 3.67 -5.89 5.29
C GLY A 143 3.86 -5.38 6.72
N ILE A 144 4.53 -4.24 6.92
CA ILE A 144 4.65 -3.60 8.24
C ILE A 144 3.34 -2.92 8.66
N GLU A 145 2.59 -2.34 7.72
CA GLU A 145 1.44 -1.50 8.03
C GLU A 145 0.32 -2.30 8.73
N PHE A 146 0.03 -3.52 8.28
CA PHE A 146 -1.09 -4.30 8.84
C PHE A 146 -0.92 -4.64 10.33
N PRO A 147 0.19 -5.26 10.79
CA PRO A 147 0.37 -5.52 12.22
C PRO A 147 0.41 -4.25 13.07
N LEU A 148 0.97 -3.15 12.53
CA LEU A 148 1.06 -1.88 13.25
C LEU A 148 -0.32 -1.23 13.42
N ALA A 149 -1.13 -1.20 12.36
CA ALA A 149 -2.51 -0.71 12.43
C ALA A 149 -3.35 -1.51 13.43
N ASN A 150 -3.20 -2.83 13.41
CA ASN A 150 -3.91 -3.70 14.34
C ASN A 150 -3.59 -3.34 15.79
N ARG A 151 -2.31 -3.12 16.11
CA ARG A 151 -1.88 -2.71 17.46
C ARG A 151 -2.45 -1.36 17.89
N ILE A 152 -2.43 -0.36 17.00
CA ILE A 152 -2.97 0.99 17.27
C ILE A 152 -4.49 0.91 17.50
N TYR A 153 -5.19 0.16 16.65
CA TYR A 153 -6.65 0.03 16.72
C TYR A 153 -7.11 -0.70 17.98
N LEU A 154 -6.37 -1.75 18.40
CA LEU A 154 -6.61 -2.47 19.65
C LEU A 154 -6.38 -1.60 20.89
N ARG A 155 -5.28 -0.82 20.94
CA ARG A 155 -4.99 0.10 22.05
C ARG A 155 -6.00 1.26 22.14
N GLY A 156 -6.50 1.76 21.01
CA GLY A 156 -7.54 2.79 20.97
C GLY A 156 -8.93 2.33 21.42
N GLY A 157 -9.14 1.01 21.56
CA GLY A 157 -10.40 0.39 21.97
C GLY A 157 -10.54 0.11 23.46
N SER A 158 -9.45 0.16 24.25
CA SER A 158 -9.39 -0.34 25.64
C SER A 158 -10.05 0.55 26.71
N SER A 159 -11.17 1.21 26.41
CA SER A 159 -11.91 2.02 27.38
C SER A 159 -13.26 1.45 27.80
N LEU A 160 -13.70 0.30 27.24
CA LEU A 160 -15.01 -0.29 27.55
C LEU A 160 -14.91 -1.82 27.65
N ASN A 161 -14.79 -2.30 28.88
CA ASN A 161 -15.09 -3.62 29.46
C ASN A 161 -15.88 -4.65 28.60
N SER A 162 -15.28 -5.24 27.57
CA SER A 162 -15.75 -6.48 26.90
C SER A 162 -14.61 -7.10 26.06
N GLU A 163 -13.55 -7.53 26.75
CA GLU A 163 -12.18 -7.61 26.21
C GLU A 163 -11.85 -8.79 25.29
N VAL A 164 -12.70 -9.81 25.13
CA VAL A 164 -12.35 -10.96 24.25
C VAL A 164 -13.03 -10.86 22.89
N THR A 165 -14.33 -10.54 22.86
CA THR A 165 -15.11 -10.49 21.61
C THR A 165 -14.78 -9.26 20.77
N SER A 166 -14.41 -8.13 21.36
CA SER A 166 -14.09 -6.92 20.58
C SER A 166 -12.74 -6.96 19.87
N ILE A 167 -11.78 -7.74 20.40
CA ILE A 167 -10.44 -7.90 19.81
C ILE A 167 -10.54 -8.67 18.49
N GLU A 168 -11.21 -9.82 18.50
CA GLU A 168 -11.37 -10.67 17.32
C GLU A 168 -12.09 -9.96 16.17
N TRP A 169 -13.17 -9.25 16.48
CA TRP A 169 -13.93 -8.48 15.47
C TRP A 169 -13.11 -7.31 14.90
N SER A 170 -12.26 -6.68 15.70
CA SER A 170 -11.42 -5.55 15.25
C SER A 170 -10.31 -6.01 14.30
N VAL A 171 -9.64 -7.12 14.63
CA VAL A 171 -8.60 -7.73 13.80
C VAL A 171 -9.21 -8.22 12.48
N GLY A 172 -10.34 -8.94 12.56
CA GLY A 172 -11.06 -9.45 11.41
C GLY A 172 -11.55 -8.35 10.47
N LEU A 173 -12.02 -7.22 11.01
CA LEU A 173 -12.45 -6.08 10.20
C LEU A 173 -11.29 -5.45 9.42
N LEU A 174 -10.15 -5.18 10.08
CA LEU A 174 -8.98 -4.63 9.39
C LEU A 174 -8.44 -5.59 8.33
N TYR A 175 -8.42 -6.89 8.63
CA TYR A 175 -8.00 -7.92 7.68
C TYR A 175 -8.93 -7.99 6.46
N SER A 176 -10.24 -7.94 6.70
CA SER A 176 -11.24 -7.93 5.63
C SER A 176 -11.08 -6.70 4.74
N LEU A 177 -10.80 -5.53 5.32
CA LEU A 177 -10.59 -4.30 4.55
C LEU A 177 -9.31 -4.35 3.71
N ASP A 178 -8.22 -4.90 4.24
CA ASP A 178 -6.98 -5.11 3.50
C ASP A 178 -7.20 -6.03 2.30
N LEU A 179 -7.86 -7.18 2.51
CA LEU A 179 -8.24 -8.14 1.48
C LEU A 179 -9.17 -7.54 0.42
N VAL A 180 -10.21 -6.82 0.83
CA VAL A 180 -11.15 -6.17 -0.10
C VAL A 180 -10.43 -5.10 -0.90
N GLY A 181 -9.60 -4.28 -0.24
CA GLY A 181 -8.75 -3.29 -0.90
C GLY A 181 -7.83 -3.94 -1.94
N GLY A 182 -7.16 -5.02 -1.57
CA GLY A 182 -6.30 -5.79 -2.45
C GLY A 182 -7.06 -6.43 -3.61
N CYS A 183 -8.20 -7.08 -3.37
CA CYS A 183 -9.03 -7.67 -4.42
C CYS A 183 -9.48 -6.64 -5.45
N ILE A 184 -9.99 -5.50 -4.98
CA ILE A 184 -10.39 -4.37 -5.83
C ILE A 184 -9.16 -3.83 -6.58
N GLY A 185 -8.02 -3.69 -5.90
CA GLY A 185 -6.75 -3.25 -6.49
C GLY A 185 -6.24 -4.19 -7.58
N GLY A 186 -6.33 -5.51 -7.38
CA GLY A 186 -5.96 -6.50 -8.36
C GLY A 186 -6.86 -6.49 -9.59
N ILE A 187 -8.19 -6.52 -9.38
CA ILE A 187 -9.18 -6.55 -10.46
C ILE A 187 -9.17 -5.23 -11.23
N ILE A 188 -9.41 -4.10 -10.55
CA ILE A 188 -9.49 -2.79 -11.20
C ILE A 188 -8.11 -2.37 -11.69
N GLY A 189 -7.07 -2.57 -10.89
CA GLY A 189 -5.69 -2.24 -11.24
C GLY A 189 -5.23 -2.96 -12.51
N GLY A 190 -5.38 -4.28 -12.53
CA GLY A 190 -4.91 -5.12 -13.64
C GLY A 190 -5.72 -4.97 -14.92
N LEU A 191 -7.05 -4.88 -14.82
CA LEU A 191 -7.94 -4.91 -16.01
C LEU A 191 -8.22 -3.53 -16.59
N ILE A 192 -8.26 -2.49 -15.76
CA ILE A 192 -8.78 -1.16 -16.16
C ILE A 192 -7.71 -0.10 -15.96
N LEU A 193 -7.16 -0.02 -14.75
CA LEU A 193 -6.36 1.13 -14.32
C LEU A 193 -5.01 1.18 -15.04
N LEU A 194 -4.23 0.11 -14.98
CA LEU A 194 -2.92 0.05 -15.63
C LEU A 194 -3.01 0.02 -17.16
N PRO A 195 -3.95 -0.70 -17.81
CA PRO A 195 -4.09 -0.64 -19.26
C PRO A 195 -4.51 0.75 -19.80
N ILE A 196 -5.30 1.51 -19.04
CA ILE A 196 -5.80 2.82 -19.49
C ILE A 196 -4.83 3.96 -19.13
N LEU A 197 -4.26 3.95 -17.92
CA LEU A 197 -3.36 5.00 -17.43
C LEU A 197 -1.91 4.76 -17.81
N GLY A 198 -1.51 3.50 -17.99
CA GLY A 198 -0.11 3.10 -18.03
C GLY A 198 0.55 3.11 -16.65
N LEU A 199 1.80 2.66 -16.62
CA LEU A 199 2.59 2.48 -15.39
C LEU A 199 2.89 3.81 -14.70
N LEU A 200 3.29 4.81 -15.47
CA LEU A 200 3.75 6.11 -14.98
C LEU A 200 2.62 6.90 -14.31
N ALA A 201 1.44 7.00 -14.94
CA ALA A 201 0.29 7.66 -14.32
C ALA A 201 -0.33 6.81 -13.18
N GLY A 202 -0.20 5.49 -13.23
CA GLY A 202 -0.55 4.59 -12.13
C GLY A 202 0.25 4.89 -10.84
N SER A 203 1.57 5.08 -10.96
CA SER A 203 2.43 5.44 -9.82
C SER A 203 2.05 6.78 -9.17
N ILE A 204 1.72 7.81 -9.98
CA ILE A 204 1.22 9.09 -9.45
C ILE A 204 -0.11 8.89 -8.72
N MET A 205 -1.02 8.12 -9.31
CA MET A 205 -2.33 7.88 -8.70
C MET A 205 -2.20 7.25 -7.31
N LEU A 206 -1.29 6.27 -7.15
CA LEU A 206 -1.00 5.67 -5.86
C LEU A 206 -0.43 6.67 -4.85
N ALA A 207 0.49 7.54 -5.28
CA ALA A 207 1.02 8.60 -4.44
C ALA A 207 -0.09 9.54 -3.94
N VAL A 208 -1.02 9.94 -4.81
CA VAL A 208 -2.19 10.77 -4.45
C VAL A 208 -3.12 10.02 -3.48
N LEU A 209 -3.39 8.73 -3.74
CA LEU A 209 -4.23 7.91 -2.87
C LEU A 209 -3.64 7.79 -1.46
N LYS A 210 -2.35 7.45 -1.33
CA LYS A 210 -1.69 7.34 -0.02
C LYS A 210 -1.49 8.68 0.66
N PHE A 211 -1.30 9.77 -0.10
CA PHE A 211 -1.33 11.12 0.45
C PHE A 211 -2.70 11.45 1.09
N SER A 212 -3.80 11.00 0.48
CA SER A 212 -5.14 11.12 1.06
C SER A 212 -5.28 10.34 2.38
N SER A 213 -4.69 9.14 2.47
CA SER A 213 -4.64 8.34 3.70
C SER A 213 -3.87 9.08 4.80
N LEU A 214 -2.67 9.58 4.47
CA LEU A 214 -1.82 10.33 5.40
C LEU A 214 -2.54 11.56 5.96
N LEU A 215 -3.27 12.32 5.13
CA LEU A 215 -4.04 13.48 5.56
C LEU A 215 -5.14 13.11 6.57
N LEU A 216 -5.91 12.04 6.32
CA LEU A 216 -6.91 11.55 7.29
C LEU A 216 -6.26 11.08 8.59
N LEU A 217 -5.05 10.55 8.51
CA LEU A 217 -4.31 10.06 9.68
C LEU A 217 -3.69 11.20 10.50
N MET A 218 -3.37 12.34 9.88
CA MET A 218 -2.95 13.55 10.62
C MET A 218 -4.07 14.08 11.52
N THR A 219 -5.33 13.91 11.12
CA THR A 219 -6.50 14.23 11.95
C THR A 219 -6.77 13.23 13.07
N PHE A 220 -6.01 12.13 13.16
CA PHE A 220 -6.11 11.17 14.26
C PHE A 220 -5.35 11.69 15.49
N PRO A 221 -5.99 11.77 16.67
CA PRO A 221 -5.34 12.29 17.88
C PRO A 221 -4.21 11.35 18.34
N GLU A 222 -3.00 11.89 18.49
CA GLU A 222 -1.90 11.21 19.17
C GLU A 222 -2.23 11.20 20.67
N ARG A 223 -2.78 10.08 21.17
CA ARG A 223 -2.86 9.80 22.61
C ARG A 223 -1.58 9.13 23.08
#